data_AF-A0A382E162-F1
#
_entry.id   AF-A0A382E162-F1
#
_cell.length_a   1.000
_cell.length_b   1.000
_cell.length_c   1.000
_cell.angle_alpha   90.00
_cell.angle_beta   90.00
_cell.angle_gamma   90.00
#
_symmetry.space_group_name_H-M   'P 1'
#
loop_
_entity.id
_entity.type
_entity.pdbx_description
1 polymer ?
#
loop_
_entity_poly.entity_id
_entity_poly.type
_entity_poly.pdbx_seq_one_letter_code
_entity_poly.pdbx_strand_id
1 'polypeptide(L)'
;MTELIVLLVVVALIAAFLIVQYNGLVRSRNETQNAWAQVDVVLRRRYDLIPNLVETVKGYAAHERETLEAVIQARSGAIDASAVAEQADSENILAGALRRLFALSEAYPDLKADSNFME
;
A
#
# COMPACT_ATOMS: atom_id res chain seq x y z
N MET A 1 -33.82 -16.75 47.82
CA MET A 1 -34.05 -17.19 46.42
C MET A 1 -34.05 -16.01 45.45
N THR A 2 -34.85 -14.96 45.67
CA THR A 2 -34.90 -13.79 44.79
C THR A 2 -33.57 -13.04 44.68
N GLU A 3 -32.86 -12.81 45.78
CA GLU A 3 -31.55 -12.14 45.76
C GLU A 3 -30.49 -12.89 44.94
N LEU A 4 -30.48 -14.23 45.04
CA LEU A 4 -29.61 -15.08 44.24
C LEU A 4 -29.94 -15.00 42.74
N ILE A 5 -31.23 -14.95 42.40
CA ILE A 5 -31.69 -14.78 41.01
C ILE A 5 -31.26 -13.41 40.48
N VAL A 6 -31.44 -12.34 41.26
CA VAL A 6 -31.00 -10.99 40.87
C VAL A 6 -29.48 -10.95 40.64
N LEU A 7 -28.69 -11.54 41.55
CA LEU A 7 -27.24 -11.63 41.40
C LEU A 7 -26.85 -12.38 40.12
N LEU A 8 -27.48 -13.53 39.85
CA LEU A 8 -27.21 -14.33 38.64
C LEU A 8 -27.56 -13.55 37.37
N VAL A 9 -28.67 -12.83 37.35
CA VAL A 9 -29.07 -12.00 36.20
C VAL A 9 -28.04 -10.88 35.98
N VAL A 10 -27.61 -10.20 37.05
CA VAL A 10 -26.58 -9.14 36.94
C VAL A 10 -25.28 -9.71 36.40
N VAL A 11 -24.82 -10.86 36.90
CA VAL A 11 -23.60 -11.52 36.41
C VAL A 11 -23.75 -11.93 34.94
N ALA A 12 -24.90 -12.48 34.55
CA ALA A 12 -25.18 -12.86 33.18
C ALA A 12 -25.16 -11.64 32.23
N LEU A 13 -25.74 -10.50 32.65
CA LEU A 13 -25.72 -9.27 31.87
C LEU A 13 -24.30 -8.71 31.70
N ILE A 14 -23.49 -8.72 32.76
CA ILE A 14 -22.08 -8.30 32.69
C ILE A 14 -21.30 -9.21 31.75
N ALA A 15 -21.48 -10.53 31.85
CA ALA A 15 -20.82 -11.48 30.97
C ALA A 15 -21.23 -11.26 29.50
N ALA A 16 -22.52 -11.08 29.22
CA ALA A 16 -23.02 -10.80 27.89
C ALA A 16 -22.44 -9.49 27.32
N PHE A 17 -22.37 -8.43 28.14
CA PHE A 17 -21.77 -7.16 27.74
C PHE A 17 -20.29 -7.31 27.36
N LEU A 18 -19.50 -8.01 28.19
CA LEU A 18 -18.08 -8.25 27.91
C LEU A 18 -17.87 -9.05 26.61
N ILE A 19 -18.71 -10.05 26.34
CA ILE A 19 -18.65 -10.85 25.11
C ILE A 19 -18.92 -9.98 23.88
N VAL A 20 -19.97 -9.14 23.93
CA VAL A 20 -20.32 -8.25 22.82
C VAL A 20 -19.18 -7.27 22.53
N GLN A 21 -18.63 -6.63 23.57
CA GLN A 21 -17.53 -5.69 23.42
C GLN A 21 -16.27 -6.37 22.86
N TYR A 22 -15.89 -7.53 23.37
CA TYR A 22 -14.72 -8.28 22.89
C TYR A 22 -14.87 -8.66 21.42
N ASN A 23 -16.03 -9.18 21.03
CA ASN A 23 -16.31 -9.55 19.64
C ASN A 23 -16.32 -8.32 18.71
N GLY A 24 -16.81 -7.18 19.19
CA GLY A 24 -16.75 -5.90 18.47
C GLY A 24 -15.31 -5.47 18.18
N LEU A 25 -14.43 -5.53 19.19
CA LEU A 25 -13.01 -5.20 19.03
C LEU A 25 -12.29 -6.14 18.05
N VAL A 26 -12.55 -7.44 18.15
CA VAL A 26 -11.97 -8.44 17.22
C VAL A 26 -12.43 -8.18 15.79
N ARG A 27 -13.71 -7.84 15.60
CA ARG A 27 -14.25 -7.48 14.29
C ARG A 27 -13.56 -6.26 13.70
N SER A 28 -13.44 -5.16 14.45
CA SER A 28 -12.76 -3.94 13.97
C SER A 28 -11.28 -4.18 13.66
N ARG A 29 -10.61 -5.03 14.45
CA ARG A 29 -9.23 -5.45 14.17
C ARG A 29 -9.12 -6.19 12.84
N ASN A 30 -10.04 -7.12 12.56
CA ASN A 30 -10.05 -7.87 11.31
C ASN A 30 -10.39 -6.97 10.12
N GLU A 31 -11.34 -6.04 10.28
CA GLU A 31 -11.69 -5.05 9.24
C GLU A 31 -10.47 -4.19 8.87
N THR A 32 -9.69 -3.74 9.86
CA THR A 32 -8.44 -2.99 9.63
C THR A 32 -7.41 -3.81 8.85
N GLN A 33 -7.23 -5.09 9.21
CA GLN A 33 -6.30 -5.98 8.50
C GLN A 33 -6.73 -6.26 7.06
N ASN A 34 -8.03 -6.47 6.84
CA ASN A 34 -8.59 -6.68 5.52
C ASN A 34 -8.45 -5.42 4.64
N ALA A 35 -8.63 -4.24 5.22
CA ALA A 35 -8.40 -2.97 4.53
C ALA A 35 -6.91 -2.82 4.13
N TRP A 36 -5.99 -3.14 5.05
CA TRP A 36 -4.55 -3.10 4.75
C TRP A 36 -4.14 -4.12 3.67
N ALA A 37 -4.67 -5.34 3.71
CA ALA A 37 -4.40 -6.35 2.70
C ALA A 37 -4.83 -5.90 1.29
N GLN A 38 -5.95 -5.18 1.17
CA GLN A 38 -6.38 -4.61 -0.11
C GLN A 38 -5.40 -3.55 -0.62
N VAL A 39 -4.89 -2.69 0.28
CA VAL A 39 -3.86 -1.69 -0.07
C VAL A 39 -2.59 -2.38 -0.53
N ASP A 40 -2.11 -3.40 0.20
CA ASP A 40 -0.90 -4.17 -0.15
C ASP A 40 -0.99 -4.79 -1.56
N VAL A 41 -2.14 -5.36 -1.93
CA VAL A 41 -2.35 -5.92 -3.28
C VAL A 41 -2.20 -4.84 -4.36
N VAL A 42 -2.75 -3.64 -4.15
CA VAL A 42 -2.65 -2.54 -5.12
C VAL A 42 -1.20 -2.02 -5.21
N LEU A 43 -0.52 -1.89 -4.08
CA LEU A 43 0.88 -1.49 -4.03
C LEU A 43 1.77 -2.48 -4.76
N ARG A 44 1.61 -3.78 -4.51
CA ARG A 44 2.34 -4.84 -5.23
C ARG A 44 2.11 -4.79 -6.73
N ARG A 45 0.85 -4.64 -7.17
CA ARG A 45 0.55 -4.49 -8.60
C ARG A 45 1.28 -3.29 -9.21
N ARG A 46 1.33 -2.16 -8.50
CA ARG A 46 2.09 -0.99 -8.93
C ARG A 46 3.58 -1.32 -9.07
N TYR A 47 4.16 -2.03 -8.10
CA TYR A 47 5.57 -2.43 -8.16
C TYR A 47 5.86 -3.41 -9.29
N ASP A 48 4.95 -4.31 -9.60
CA ASP A 48 5.11 -5.28 -10.68
C ASP A 48 5.14 -4.63 -12.07
N LEU A 49 4.51 -3.45 -12.22
CA LEU A 49 4.49 -2.69 -13.48
C LEU A 49 5.75 -1.83 -13.69
N ILE A 50 6.44 -1.41 -12.62
CA ILE A 50 7.61 -0.52 -12.71
C ILE A 50 8.73 -1.08 -13.60
N PRO A 51 9.13 -2.37 -13.53
CA PRO A 51 10.16 -2.90 -14.41
C PRO A 51 9.82 -2.76 -15.89
N ASN A 52 8.55 -2.98 -16.26
CA ASN A 52 8.09 -2.81 -17.64
C ASN A 52 8.22 -1.33 -18.05
N LEU A 53 7.72 -0.41 -17.21
CA LEU A 53 7.85 1.03 -17.44
C LEU A 53 9.32 1.46 -17.63
N VAL A 54 10.23 0.96 -16.79
CA VAL A 54 11.67 1.24 -16.86
C VAL A 54 12.27 0.73 -18.16
N GLU A 55 11.95 -0.49 -18.60
CA GLU A 55 12.47 -1.03 -19.87
C GLU A 55 11.93 -0.25 -21.08
N THR A 56 10.66 0.16 -21.07
CA THR A 56 10.09 1.04 -22.10
C THR A 56 10.84 2.36 -22.18
N VAL A 57 11.03 3.06 -21.05
CA VAL A 57 11.76 4.34 -21.03
C VAL A 57 13.21 4.18 -21.47
N LYS A 58 13.88 3.10 -21.04
CA LYS A 58 15.27 2.79 -21.40
C LYS A 58 15.47 2.59 -22.90
N GLY A 59 14.46 2.12 -23.62
CA GLY A 59 14.48 2.01 -25.09
C GLY A 59 14.61 3.36 -25.81
N TYR A 60 14.07 4.43 -25.22
CA TYR A 60 14.06 5.78 -25.81
C TYR A 60 15.08 6.74 -25.16
N ALA A 61 15.38 6.56 -23.87
CA ALA A 61 16.20 7.45 -23.07
C ALA A 61 17.38 6.70 -22.40
N ALA A 62 18.20 6.00 -23.19
CA ALA A 62 19.30 5.17 -22.69
C ALA A 62 20.38 5.94 -21.89
N HIS A 63 20.47 7.27 -22.07
CA HIS A 63 21.43 8.13 -21.34
C HIS A 63 20.95 8.51 -19.93
N GLU A 64 19.70 8.21 -19.58
CA GLU A 64 19.04 8.62 -18.33
C GLU A 64 19.19 7.57 -17.22
N ARG A 65 20.39 7.00 -17.11
CA ARG A 65 20.68 5.92 -16.16
C ARG A 65 20.41 6.31 -14.71
N GLU A 66 20.80 7.51 -14.30
CA GLU A 66 20.62 7.99 -12.93
C GLU A 66 19.13 8.03 -12.55
N THR A 67 18.29 8.54 -13.47
CA THR A 67 16.84 8.61 -13.28
C THR A 67 16.22 7.22 -13.17
N LEU A 68 16.62 6.28 -14.03
CA LEU A 68 16.12 4.89 -14.01
C LEU A 68 16.60 4.12 -12.77
N GLU A 69 17.85 4.27 -12.38
CA GLU A 69 18.42 3.66 -11.17
C GLU A 69 17.71 4.17 -9.91
N ALA A 70 17.40 5.47 -9.84
CA ALA A 70 16.64 6.05 -8.73
C ALA A 70 15.22 5.46 -8.63
N VAL A 71 14.56 5.15 -9.75
CA VAL A 71 13.23 4.50 -9.75
C VAL A 71 13.33 3.06 -9.27
N ILE A 72 14.33 2.30 -9.74
CA ILE A 72 14.55 0.91 -9.31
C ILE A 72 14.87 0.85 -7.81
N GLN A 73 15.74 1.73 -7.32
CA GLN A 73 16.08 1.79 -5.90
C GLN A 73 14.86 2.18 -5.04
N ALA A 74 14.09 3.18 -5.46
CA ALA A 74 12.89 3.58 -4.75
C ALA A 74 11.84 2.46 -4.73
N ARG A 75 11.71 1.68 -5.81
CA ARG A 75 10.86 0.48 -5.86
C ARG A 75 11.32 -0.57 -4.85
N SER A 76 12.62 -0.86 -4.77
CA SER A 76 13.13 -1.84 -3.79
C SER A 76 12.78 -1.41 -2.37
N GLY A 77 13.06 -0.15 -2.01
CA GLY A 77 12.73 0.39 -0.69
C GLY A 77 11.23 0.37 -0.37
N ALA A 78 10.36 0.47 -1.38
CA ALA A 78 8.91 0.35 -1.20
C ALA A 78 8.43 -1.10 -1.03
N ILE A 79 9.16 -2.08 -1.58
CA ILE A 79 8.86 -3.51 -1.39
C ILE A 79 9.36 -4.00 -0.02
N ASP A 80 10.53 -3.51 0.40
CA ASP A 80 11.19 -3.96 1.63
C ASP A 80 10.59 -3.34 2.90
N ALA A 81 9.75 -2.30 2.77
CA ALA A 81 9.09 -1.65 3.89
C ALA A 81 8.15 -2.62 4.63
N SER A 82 8.29 -2.66 5.96
CA SER A 82 7.65 -3.67 6.81
C SER A 82 6.52 -3.12 7.67
N ALA A 83 6.58 -1.82 8.00
CA ALA A 83 5.58 -1.13 8.78
C ALA A 83 4.73 -0.18 7.92
N VAL A 84 3.46 0.04 8.29
CA VAL A 84 2.55 0.96 7.56
C VAL A 84 3.14 2.37 7.44
N ALA A 85 3.81 2.86 8.49
CA ALA A 85 4.44 4.18 8.46
C ALA A 85 5.64 4.21 7.51
N GLU A 86 6.50 3.19 7.56
CA GLU A 86 7.64 3.03 6.66
C GLU A 86 7.17 2.89 5.20
N GLN A 87 6.07 2.18 4.96
CA GLN A 87 5.44 2.05 3.65
C GLN A 87 5.08 3.43 3.09
N ALA A 88 4.48 4.30 3.91
CA ALA A 88 4.09 5.63 3.48
C ALA A 88 5.29 6.49 3.07
N ASP A 89 6.39 6.41 3.82
CA ASP A 89 7.62 7.14 3.51
C ASP A 89 8.28 6.62 2.22
N SER A 90 8.39 5.30 2.06
CA SER A 90 8.92 4.69 0.83
C SER A 90 8.05 5.00 -0.39
N GLU A 91 6.72 5.00 -0.24
CA GLU A 91 5.78 5.39 -1.30
C GLU A 91 5.96 6.85 -1.74
N ASN A 92 6.26 7.75 -0.80
CA ASN A 92 6.54 9.16 -1.12
C ASN A 92 7.84 9.30 -1.93
N ILE A 93 8.87 8.54 -1.58
CA ILE A 93 10.14 8.50 -2.33
C ILE A 93 9.92 7.97 -3.74
N LEU A 94 9.18 6.86 -3.87
CA LEU A 94 8.85 6.27 -5.16
C LEU A 94 7.99 7.20 -6.03
N ALA A 95 7.00 7.87 -5.43
CA ALA A 95 6.21 8.87 -6.13
C ALA A 95 7.08 10.03 -6.64
N GLY A 96 8.06 10.48 -5.85
CA GLY A 96 9.03 11.49 -6.28
C GLY A 96 9.90 11.03 -7.45
N ALA A 97 10.41 9.80 -7.41
CA ALA A 97 11.21 9.22 -8.50
C ALA A 97 10.39 9.08 -9.79
N LEU A 98 9.15 8.59 -9.70
CA LEU A 98 8.26 8.45 -10.86
C LEU A 98 7.88 9.81 -11.46
N ARG A 99 7.68 10.86 -10.65
CA ARG A 99 7.45 12.22 -11.19
C ARG A 99 8.63 12.70 -12.03
N ARG A 100 9.87 12.45 -11.60
CA ARG A 100 11.07 12.77 -12.39
C ARG A 100 11.12 11.96 -13.69
N LEU A 101 10.79 10.68 -13.62
CA LEU A 101 10.69 9.82 -14.81
C LEU A 101 9.63 10.34 -15.80
N PHE A 102 8.46 10.75 -15.33
CA PHE A 102 7.41 11.31 -16.20
C PHE A 102 7.79 12.69 -16.76
N ALA A 103 8.55 13.51 -16.02
CA ALA A 103 9.06 14.76 -16.57
C ALA A 103 10.04 14.53 -17.74
N LEU A 104 10.69 13.36 -17.79
CA LEU A 104 11.56 12.99 -18.89
C LEU A 104 10.80 12.82 -20.20
N SER A 105 9.57 12.30 -20.19
CA SER A 105 8.79 12.13 -21.43
C SER A 105 8.50 13.45 -22.14
N GLU A 106 8.50 14.59 -21.42
CA GLU A 106 8.40 15.91 -22.04
C GLU A 106 9.63 16.27 -22.89
N ALA A 107 10.81 15.75 -22.53
CA ALA A 107 12.04 15.93 -23.31
C ALA A 107 12.19 14.91 -24.45
N TYR A 108 11.41 13.81 -24.43
CA TYR A 108 11.47 12.73 -25.41
C TYR A 108 10.08 12.51 -26.06
N PRO A 109 9.73 13.25 -27.13
CA PRO A 109 8.42 13.17 -27.78
C PRO A 109 8.05 11.77 -28.26
N ASP A 110 9.03 11.00 -28.73
CA ASP A 110 8.81 9.62 -29.20
C ASP A 110 8.38 8.68 -28.05
N LEU A 111 8.98 8.84 -26.87
CA LEU A 111 8.56 8.14 -25.65
C LEU A 111 7.15 8.56 -25.22
N LYS A 112 6.84 9.85 -25.31
CA LYS A 112 5.52 10.38 -24.97
C LYS A 112 4.41 9.84 -25.88
N ALA A 113 4.74 9.51 -27.12
CA ALA A 113 3.83 8.92 -28.10
C ALA A 113 3.77 7.39 -28.03
N ASP A 114 4.60 6.74 -27.20
CA ASP A 114 4.60 5.29 -27.05
C ASP A 114 3.35 4.82 -26.29
N SER A 115 2.61 3.90 -26.90
CA SER A 115 1.36 3.40 -26.32
C SER A 115 1.58 2.62 -25.03
N ASN A 116 2.71 1.89 -24.89
CA ASN A 116 3.01 1.13 -23.68
C ASN A 116 3.43 2.03 -22.51
N PHE A 117 3.91 3.24 -22.80
CA PHE A 117 4.22 4.24 -21.77
C PHE A 117 2.96 4.98 -21.27
N MET A 118 1.94 5.09 -22.13
CA MET A 118 0.67 5.76 -21.81
C MET A 118 -0.35 4.84 -21.12
N GLU A 119 -0.21 3.52 -21.25
CA GLU A 119 -1.04 2.48 -20.61
C GLU A 119 -0.61 2.17 -19.17
#